data_AF-A0A522V844-F1
#
_entry.id   AF-A0A522V844-F1
#
_cell.length_a   1.000
_cell.length_b   1.000
_cell.length_c   1.000
_cell.angle_alpha   90.00
_cell.angle_beta   90.00
_cell.angle_gamma   90.00
#
_symmetry.space_group_name_H-M   'P 1'
#
loop_
_entity.id
_entity.type
_entity.pdbx_description
1 polymer ?
#
loop_
_entity_poly.entity_id
_entity_poly.type
_entity_poly.pdbx_seq_one_letter_code
_entity_poly.pdbx_strand_id
1 'polypeptide(L)'
;MIAYTVRRLLLIPLTLFGIMLVNFVVVQFAPGGPVELMIAKVQGTDVEAAARVSGSGGGESAAPRVARGQGSQGNQGAYRGAQGLDPAFIKEIERQFGFDKPAHERFIQMLGQYVRFDFGKSFYRDVSVMGLVLEKMPVSVSLGLWSTLIIYLVS
;
A
#
# COMPACT_ATOMS: atom_id res chain seq x y z
N MET A 1 42.90 9.46 1.04
CA MET A 1 41.72 8.72 1.55
C MET A 1 40.61 9.64 2.09
N ILE A 2 40.87 10.52 3.07
CA ILE A 2 39.85 11.42 3.66
C ILE A 2 39.10 12.29 2.63
N ALA A 3 39.82 12.92 1.69
CA ALA A 3 39.19 13.76 0.65
C ALA A 3 38.21 12.97 -0.25
N TYR A 4 38.51 11.70 -0.52
CA TYR A 4 37.60 10.82 -1.27
C TYR A 4 36.37 10.44 -0.44
N THR A 5 36.57 10.08 0.83
CA THR A 5 35.46 9.76 1.75
C THR A 5 34.52 10.94 1.93
N VAL A 6 35.04 12.15 2.12
CA VAL A 6 34.24 13.39 2.25
C VAL A 6 33.50 13.71 0.95
N ARG A 7 34.18 13.62 -0.21
CA ARG A 7 33.53 13.81 -1.51
C ARG A 7 32.38 12.83 -1.71
N ARG A 8 32.58 11.56 -1.36
CA ARG A 8 31.53 10.53 -1.44
C ARG A 8 30.40 10.83 -0.45
N LEU A 9 30.70 11.21 0.79
CA LEU A 9 29.70 11.58 1.80
C LEU A 9 28.82 12.76 1.37
N LEU A 10 29.42 13.77 0.73
CA LEU A 10 28.68 14.91 0.15
C LEU A 10 27.82 14.53 -1.06
N LEU A 11 28.21 13.49 -1.80
CA LEU A 11 27.43 12.98 -2.94
C LEU A 11 26.26 12.10 -2.51
N ILE A 12 26.28 11.52 -1.30
CA ILE A 12 25.19 10.65 -0.81
C ILE A 12 23.82 11.36 -0.85
N PRO A 13 23.63 12.56 -0.27
CA PRO A 13 22.34 13.25 -0.33
C PRO A 13 21.83 13.47 -1.75
N LEU A 14 22.74 13.80 -2.68
CA LEU A 14 22.39 14.04 -4.08
C LEU A 14 21.94 12.75 -4.77
N THR A 15 22.64 11.63 -4.53
CA THR A 15 22.24 10.33 -5.07
C THR A 15 20.93 9.83 -4.48
N LEU A 16 20.73 10.01 -3.16
CA LEU A 16 19.49 9.66 -2.49
C LEU A 16 18.33 10.51 -3.04
N PHE A 17 18.53 11.82 -3.20
CA PHE A 17 17.54 12.69 -3.82
C PHE A 17 17.15 12.24 -5.23
N GLY A 18 18.15 11.88 -6.06
CA GLY A 18 17.90 11.36 -7.40
C GLY A 18 17.08 10.07 -7.39
N ILE A 19 17.46 9.09 -6.56
CA ILE A 19 16.73 7.81 -6.44
C ILE A 19 15.31 8.03 -5.90
N MET A 20 15.14 8.90 -4.89
CA MET A 20 13.83 9.23 -4.33
C MET A 20 12.93 9.93 -5.34
N LEU A 21 13.47 10.87 -6.14
CA LEU A 21 12.73 11.55 -7.19
C LEU A 21 12.24 10.56 -8.25
N VAL A 22 13.13 9.67 -8.70
CA VAL A 22 12.77 8.62 -9.65
C VAL A 22 11.69 7.72 -9.08
N ASN A 23 11.83 7.26 -7.83
CA ASN A 23 10.81 6.42 -7.18
C ASN A 23 9.46 7.15 -7.06
N PHE A 24 9.48 8.41 -6.63
CA PHE A 24 8.29 9.24 -6.52
C PHE A 24 7.56 9.38 -7.87
N VAL A 25 8.32 9.62 -8.93
CA VAL A 25 7.79 9.70 -10.30
C VAL A 25 7.18 8.36 -10.71
N VAL A 26 7.88 7.24 -10.48
CA VAL A 26 7.35 5.89 -10.78
C VAL A 26 6.02 5.64 -10.07
N VAL A 27 5.90 5.99 -8.79
CA VAL A 27 4.65 5.83 -8.02
C VAL A 27 3.54 6.75 -8.56
N GLN A 28 3.88 7.95 -9.02
CA GLN A 28 2.91 8.90 -9.55
C GLN A 28 2.34 8.47 -10.92
N PHE A 29 3.12 7.70 -11.70
CA PHE A 29 2.70 7.15 -12.99
C PHE A 29 2.17 5.72 -12.92
N ALA A 30 2.27 5.05 -11.77
CA ALA A 30 1.71 3.72 -11.58
C ALA A 30 0.17 3.78 -11.61
N PRO A 31 -0.50 2.98 -12.46
CA PRO A 31 -1.96 2.88 -12.43
C PRO A 31 -2.41 2.18 -11.13
N GLY A 32 -3.39 2.74 -10.42
CA GLY A 32 -3.83 2.21 -9.11
C GLY A 32 -3.11 2.88 -7.93
N GLY A 33 -3.41 4.14 -7.68
CA GLY A 33 -2.88 4.88 -6.52
C GLY A 33 -3.36 4.29 -5.19
N PRO A 34 -2.68 4.59 -4.07
CA PRO A 34 -3.04 4.08 -2.74
C PRO A 34 -4.46 4.46 -2.29
N VAL A 35 -4.99 5.59 -2.78
CA VAL A 35 -6.39 6.02 -2.59
C VAL A 35 -7.35 5.07 -3.29
N GLU A 36 -7.08 4.74 -4.55
CA GLU A 36 -7.91 3.83 -5.36
C GLU A 36 -7.90 2.42 -4.77
N LEU A 37 -6.77 1.96 -4.24
CA LEU A 37 -6.66 0.67 -3.53
C LEU A 37 -7.50 0.65 -2.24
N MET A 38 -7.51 1.74 -1.48
CA MET A 38 -8.38 1.84 -0.30
C MET A 38 -9.85 1.90 -0.67
N ILE A 39 -10.21 2.66 -1.70
CA ILE A 39 -11.58 2.72 -2.21
C ILE A 39 -12.03 1.33 -2.69
N ALA A 40 -11.18 0.60 -3.43
CA ALA A 40 -11.47 -0.78 -3.87
C ALA A 40 -11.65 -1.75 -2.69
N LYS A 41 -10.80 -1.62 -1.65
CA LYS A 41 -10.91 -2.42 -0.42
C LYS A 41 -12.19 -2.12 0.35
N VAL A 42 -12.63 -0.87 0.39
CA VAL A 42 -13.90 -0.45 1.03
C VAL A 42 -15.12 -0.81 0.19
N GLN A 43 -15.02 -0.74 -1.15
CA GLN A 43 -16.08 -1.16 -2.09
C GLN A 43 -16.27 -2.69 -2.13
N GLY A 44 -15.32 -3.47 -1.57
CA GLY A 44 -15.41 -4.92 -1.54
C GLY A 44 -15.16 -5.58 -2.90
N THR A 45 -14.60 -4.86 -3.88
CA THR A 45 -14.33 -5.36 -5.23
C THR A 45 -13.34 -6.55 -5.22
N ASP A 46 -12.45 -6.62 -4.22
CA ASP A 46 -11.58 -7.78 -3.98
C ASP A 46 -12.36 -9.07 -3.67
N VAL A 47 -13.51 -8.96 -2.99
CA VAL A 47 -14.36 -10.12 -2.65
C VAL A 47 -15.05 -10.67 -3.90
N GLU A 48 -15.39 -9.80 -4.85
CA GLU A 48 -16.08 -10.18 -6.08
C GLU A 48 -15.14 -10.87 -7.08
N ALA A 49 -13.91 -10.37 -7.27
CA ALA A 49 -12.93 -11.04 -8.12
C ALA A 49 -12.50 -12.40 -7.53
N ALA A 50 -12.35 -12.48 -6.20
CA ALA A 50 -12.08 -13.73 -5.51
C ALA A 50 -13.27 -14.71 -5.56
N ALA A 51 -14.52 -14.24 -5.39
CA ALA A 51 -15.73 -15.07 -5.45
C ALA A 51 -16.01 -15.63 -6.85
N ARG A 52 -15.65 -14.88 -7.91
CA ARG A 52 -15.73 -15.33 -9.31
C ARG A 52 -14.66 -16.38 -9.62
N VAL A 53 -13.49 -16.31 -8.99
CA VAL A 53 -12.40 -17.30 -9.11
C VAL A 53 -12.64 -18.53 -8.23
N SER A 54 -13.24 -18.38 -7.05
CA SER A 54 -13.51 -19.47 -6.10
C SER A 54 -14.76 -20.28 -6.42
N GLY A 55 -15.49 -19.93 -7.49
CA GLY A 55 -16.66 -20.71 -7.95
C GLY A 55 -17.82 -20.81 -6.95
N SER A 56 -17.85 -19.96 -5.92
CA SER A 56 -18.88 -19.98 -4.88
C SER A 56 -20.12 -19.13 -5.22
N GLY A 57 -20.21 -18.62 -6.44
CA GLY A 57 -21.44 -18.07 -7.01
C GLY A 57 -22.37 -19.20 -7.41
N GLY A 58 -23.24 -19.61 -6.47
CA GLY A 58 -24.20 -20.69 -6.60
C GLY A 58 -24.89 -20.72 -7.96
N GLY A 59 -24.56 -21.74 -8.75
CA GLY A 59 -25.33 -22.12 -9.91
C GLY A 59 -26.66 -22.69 -9.46
N GLU A 60 -27.73 -21.93 -9.65
CA GLU A 60 -29.09 -22.46 -9.66
C GLU A 60 -29.66 -22.31 -11.07
N SER A 61 -29.22 -23.21 -11.95
CA SER A 61 -29.94 -23.50 -13.18
C SER A 61 -31.05 -24.51 -12.87
N ALA A 62 -32.28 -24.10 -13.21
CA ALA A 62 -33.43 -24.92 -13.61
C ALA A 62 -34.27 -25.63 -12.52
N ALA A 63 -35.44 -25.04 -12.21
CA ALA A 63 -36.71 -25.77 -12.22
C ALA A 63 -37.89 -24.81 -12.48
N PRO A 64 -38.80 -25.08 -13.43
CA PRO A 64 -40.00 -24.27 -13.63
C PRO A 64 -41.09 -24.74 -12.67
N ARG A 65 -41.49 -23.90 -11.71
CA ARG A 65 -42.69 -24.15 -10.89
C ARG A 65 -43.60 -22.91 -10.88
N VAL A 66 -44.58 -23.00 -11.77
CA VAL A 66 -46.01 -22.66 -11.65
C VAL A 66 -46.41 -21.52 -10.68
N ALA A 67 -47.15 -20.56 -11.25
CA ALA A 67 -47.83 -19.44 -10.62
C ALA A 67 -48.56 -19.71 -9.29
N ARG A 68 -48.39 -18.80 -8.31
CA ARG A 68 -49.46 -18.27 -7.44
C ARG A 68 -48.96 -17.02 -6.69
N GLY A 69 -49.87 -16.07 -6.46
CA GLY A 69 -49.54 -14.69 -6.11
C GLY A 69 -49.15 -14.38 -4.67
N GLN A 70 -48.77 -13.11 -4.52
CA GLN A 70 -48.87 -12.23 -3.36
C GLN A 70 -47.76 -12.27 -2.29
N GLY A 71 -46.99 -11.18 -2.26
CA GLY A 71 -46.62 -10.47 -1.03
C GLY A 71 -45.57 -11.11 -0.13
N SER A 72 -44.29 -10.89 -0.43
CA SER A 72 -43.29 -10.69 0.62
C SER A 72 -42.08 -9.93 0.08
N GLN A 73 -41.94 -8.71 0.61
CA GLN A 73 -40.84 -7.78 0.41
C GLN A 73 -39.61 -8.35 1.13
N GLY A 74 -38.91 -9.26 0.46
CA GLY A 74 -37.71 -9.95 0.95
C GLY A 74 -36.47 -9.40 0.29
N ASN A 75 -35.91 -8.36 0.91
CA ASN A 75 -34.62 -7.71 0.67
C ASN A 75 -33.50 -8.72 0.28
N GLN A 76 -33.23 -8.89 -1.02
CA GLN A 76 -32.08 -9.66 -1.51
C GLN A 76 -31.06 -8.71 -2.14
N GLY A 77 -30.10 -8.30 -1.31
CA GLY A 77 -28.75 -7.92 -1.73
C GLY A 77 -28.64 -6.87 -2.81
N ALA A 78 -29.32 -5.72 -2.67
CA ALA A 78 -28.97 -4.54 -3.45
C ALA A 78 -27.50 -4.18 -3.15
N TYR A 79 -26.63 -4.63 -4.04
CA TYR A 79 -25.19 -4.47 -4.06
C TYR A 79 -24.82 -3.02 -3.73
N ARG A 80 -24.33 -2.78 -2.50
CA ARG A 80 -23.87 -1.47 -2.01
C ARG A 80 -22.63 -0.95 -2.76
N GLY A 81 -21.93 -1.81 -3.52
CA GLY A 81 -20.78 -1.39 -4.34
C GLY A 81 -21.13 -0.58 -5.59
N ALA A 82 -22.38 -0.63 -6.06
CA ALA A 82 -22.86 0.16 -7.20
C ALA A 82 -23.42 1.54 -6.78
N GLN A 83 -23.72 1.72 -5.49
CA GLN A 83 -23.93 3.05 -4.93
C GLN A 83 -22.53 3.62 -4.71
N GLY A 84 -22.06 4.42 -5.68
CA GLY A 84 -20.78 5.12 -5.57
C GLY A 84 -20.63 5.73 -4.19
N LEU A 85 -19.45 5.57 -3.59
CA LEU A 85 -19.19 6.11 -2.26
C LEU A 85 -19.56 7.59 -2.22
N ASP A 86 -20.06 8.02 -1.07
CA ASP A 86 -20.34 9.42 -0.81
C ASP A 86 -19.11 10.26 -1.19
N PRO A 87 -19.23 11.23 -2.12
CA PRO A 87 -18.11 12.06 -2.56
C PRO A 87 -17.41 12.77 -1.39
N ALA A 88 -18.12 13.04 -0.28
CA ALA A 88 -17.50 13.59 0.92
C ALA A 88 -16.49 12.62 1.56
N PHE A 89 -16.77 11.31 1.55
CA PHE A 89 -15.88 10.28 2.08
C PHE A 89 -14.67 10.04 1.16
N ILE A 90 -14.87 10.09 -0.16
CA ILE A 90 -13.75 10.01 -1.13
C ILE A 90 -12.78 11.17 -0.90
N LYS A 91 -13.29 12.39 -0.74
CA LYS A 91 -12.48 13.58 -0.47
C LYS A 91 -11.73 13.52 0.86
N GLU A 92 -12.34 12.93 1.89
CA GLU A 92 -11.69 12.70 3.18
C GLU A 92 -10.52 11.70 3.04
N ILE A 93 -10.70 10.63 2.25
CA ILE A 93 -9.62 9.70 1.92
C ILE A 93 -8.51 10.43 1.12
N GLU A 94 -8.84 11.16 0.05
CA GLU A 94 -7.86 11.93 -0.73
C GLU A 94 -7.04 12.89 0.13
N ARG A 95 -7.69 13.54 1.11
CA ARG A 95 -7.06 14.45 2.06
C ARG A 95 -6.11 13.72 3.01
N GLN A 96 -6.51 12.56 3.54
CA GLN A 96 -5.66 11.73 4.41
C GLN A 96 -4.43 11.19 3.67
N PHE A 97 -4.56 10.87 2.38
CA PHE A 97 -3.46 10.46 1.53
C PHE A 97 -2.64 11.64 0.95
N GLY A 98 -3.08 12.88 1.18
CA GLY A 98 -2.41 14.09 0.73
C GLY A 98 -2.40 14.27 -0.78
N PHE A 99 -3.25 13.56 -1.53
CA PHE A 99 -3.40 13.72 -2.99
C PHE A 99 -4.18 14.98 -3.37
N ASP A 100 -4.76 15.68 -2.39
CA ASP A 100 -5.36 17.02 -2.54
C ASP A 100 -4.30 18.09 -2.96
N LYS A 101 -3.01 17.82 -2.70
CA LYS A 101 -1.90 18.76 -2.94
C LYS A 101 -1.14 18.45 -4.24
N PRO A 102 -0.61 19.47 -4.93
CA PRO A 102 0.16 19.26 -6.15
C PRO A 102 1.42 18.41 -5.89
N ALA A 103 1.88 17.69 -6.92
CA ALA A 103 2.93 16.67 -6.80
C ALA A 103 4.23 17.18 -6.15
N HIS A 104 4.62 18.43 -6.42
CA HIS A 104 5.82 19.04 -5.86
C HIS A 104 5.70 19.29 -4.34
N GLU A 105 4.53 19.68 -3.84
CA GLU A 105 4.32 19.86 -2.39
C GLU A 105 4.38 18.52 -1.66
N ARG A 106 3.82 17.46 -2.24
CA ARG A 106 3.89 16.10 -1.69
C ARG A 106 5.33 15.62 -1.61
N PHE A 107 6.12 15.87 -2.66
CA PHE A 107 7.53 15.50 -2.69
C PHE A 107 8.34 16.26 -1.62
N ILE A 108 8.11 17.56 -1.45
CA ILE A 108 8.79 18.36 -0.41
C ILE A 108 8.38 17.91 1.00
N GLN A 109 7.10 17.59 1.22
CA GLN A 109 6.61 17.05 2.50
C GLN A 109 7.25 15.69 2.81
N MET A 110 7.28 14.79 1.83
CA MET A 110 7.94 13.48 1.93
C MET A 110 9.43 13.65 2.26
N LEU A 111 10.13 14.55 1.56
CA LEU A 111 11.54 14.83 1.82
C LEU A 111 11.76 15.34 3.25
N GLY A 112 10.90 16.25 3.72
CA GLY A 112 10.96 16.77 5.08
C GLY A 112 10.68 15.74 6.17
N GLN A 113 9.87 14.72 5.89
CA GLN A 113 9.61 13.59 6.79
C GLN A 113 10.82 12.65 6.82
N TYR A 114 11.36 12.29 5.65
CA TYR A 114 12.52 11.39 5.55
C TYR A 114 13.78 11.98 6.18
N VAL A 115 14.02 13.28 6.05
CA VAL A 115 15.13 13.97 6.72
C VAL A 115 14.99 13.95 8.24
N ARG A 116 13.76 13.88 8.77
CA ARG A 116 13.48 13.70 10.21
C ARG A 116 13.47 12.23 10.63
N PHE A 117 13.87 11.31 9.74
CA PHE A 117 13.80 9.86 9.94
C PHE A 117 12.38 9.35 10.21
N ASP A 118 11.37 10.08 9.75
CA ASP A 118 9.97 9.65 9.78
C ASP A 118 9.60 9.06 8.42
N PHE A 119 9.50 7.73 8.38
CA PHE A 119 9.14 6.96 7.18
C PHE A 119 7.64 6.66 7.12
N GLY A 120 6.85 7.19 8.05
CA GLY A 120 5.42 6.98 8.12
C GLY A 120 4.99 5.62 8.69
N LYS A 121 3.71 5.32 8.47
CA LYS A 121 3.03 4.11 8.95
C LYS A 121 2.94 3.07 7.82
N SER A 122 3.08 1.80 8.18
CA SER A 122 2.91 0.68 7.27
C SER A 122 1.43 0.49 6.92
N PHE A 123 1.09 0.61 5.64
CA PHE A 123 -0.29 0.44 5.13
C PHE A 123 -0.84 -0.99 5.27
N TYR A 124 0.03 -1.99 5.42
CA TYR A 124 -0.36 -3.40 5.53
C TYR A 124 -0.39 -3.92 6.97
N ARG A 125 0.32 -3.25 7.89
CA ARG A 125 0.55 -3.77 9.25
C ARG A 125 0.25 -2.75 10.36
N ASP A 126 -0.20 -1.54 10.03
CA ASP A 126 -0.55 -0.47 10.99
C ASP A 126 0.56 -0.08 12.00
N VAL A 127 1.79 -0.53 11.76
CA VAL A 127 2.99 -0.24 12.57
C VAL A 127 3.85 0.81 11.89
N SER A 128 4.58 1.61 12.67
CA SER A 128 5.57 2.53 12.10
C SER A 128 6.63 1.76 11.31
N VAL A 129 7.04 2.27 10.14
CA VAL A 129 8.07 1.62 9.31
C VAL A 129 9.39 1.52 10.07
N MET A 130 9.76 2.56 10.85
CA MET A 130 10.95 2.48 11.73
C MET A 130 10.86 1.36 12.75
N GLY A 131 9.73 1.21 13.43
CA GLY A 131 9.53 0.10 14.38
C GLY A 131 9.73 -1.26 13.72
N LEU A 132 9.20 -1.44 12.50
CA LEU A 132 9.37 -2.68 11.74
C LEU A 132 10.81 -2.91 11.31
N VAL A 133 11.53 -1.88 10.87
CA VAL A 133 12.96 -1.97 10.54
C VAL A 133 13.76 -2.39 11.77
N LEU A 134 13.55 -1.73 12.92
CA LEU A 134 14.20 -2.07 14.18
C LEU A 134 13.89 -3.50 14.64
N GLU A 135 12.66 -3.98 14.43
CA GLU A 135 12.27 -5.36 14.75
C GLU A 135 13.02 -6.39 13.89
N LYS A 136 13.28 -6.09 12.61
CA LYS A 136 13.98 -7.00 11.70
C LYS A 136 15.51 -6.88 11.74
N MET A 137 16.05 -5.76 12.24
CA MET A 137 17.50 -5.55 12.33
C MET A 137 18.28 -6.68 13.04
N PRO A 138 17.85 -7.21 14.20
CA PRO A 138 18.59 -8.27 14.91
C PRO A 138 18.75 -9.55 14.09
N VAL A 139 17.77 -9.88 13.25
CA VAL A 139 17.82 -11.07 12.39
C VAL A 139 18.90 -10.89 11.32
N SER A 140 18.91 -9.76 10.62
CA SER A 140 19.94 -9.48 9.61
C SER A 140 21.34 -9.38 10.22
N VAL A 141 21.46 -8.70 11.38
CA VAL A 141 22.75 -8.56 12.08
C VAL A 141 23.27 -9.93 12.51
N SER A 142 22.44 -10.76 13.15
CA SER A 142 22.86 -12.09 13.61
C SER A 142 23.30 -13.00 12.47
N LEU A 143 22.55 -13.05 11.35
CA LEU A 143 22.93 -13.82 10.16
C LEU A 143 24.25 -13.34 9.55
N GLY A 144 24.43 -12.02 9.44
CA GLY A 144 25.68 -11.43 8.97
C GLY A 144 26.86 -11.79 9.87
N LEU A 145 26.66 -11.69 11.20
CA LEU A 145 27.70 -11.97 12.19
C LEU A 145 28.11 -13.45 12.18
N TRP A 146 27.14 -14.38 12.16
CA TRP A 146 27.40 -15.81 12.00
C TRP A 146 28.10 -16.14 10.68
N SER A 147 27.68 -15.53 9.57
CA SER A 147 28.31 -15.72 8.27
C SER A 147 29.78 -15.26 8.30
N THR A 148 30.05 -14.06 8.83
CA THR A 148 31.42 -13.56 8.96
C THR A 148 32.28 -14.44 9.86
N LEU A 149 31.71 -14.95 10.95
CA LEU A 149 32.43 -15.77 11.93
C LEU A 149 32.79 -17.14 11.34
N ILE A 150 31.87 -17.81 10.64
CA ILE A 150 32.13 -19.08 9.97
C ILE A 150 33.18 -18.92 8.87
N ILE A 151 33.07 -17.87 8.04
CA ILE A 151 34.02 -17.62 6.94
C ILE A 151 35.44 -17.47 7.48
N TYR A 152 35.64 -16.68 8.53
CA TYR A 152 36.96 -16.45 9.12
C TYR A 152 37.50 -17.62 9.95
N LEU A 153 36.63 -18.51 10.42
CA LEU A 153 37.03 -19.65 11.23
C LEU A 153 37.38 -20.89 10.40
N VAL A 154 36.84 -20.98 9.17
CA VAL A 154 37.14 -22.03 8.20
C VAL A 154 38.29 -21.65 7.26
N SER A 155 38.42 -20.36 6.92
CA SER A 155 39.47 -19.84 6.03
C SER A 155 40.78 -19.57 6.73
#